data_AF-S0JC69-F1
#
_entry.id   AF-S0JC69-F1
#
_cell.length_a   1.000
_cell.length_b   1.000
_cell.length_c   1.000
_cell.angle_alpha   90.00
_cell.angle_beta   90.00
_cell.angle_gamma   90.00
#
_symmetry.space_group_name_H-M   'P 1'
#
loop_
_entity.id
_entity.type
_entity.pdbx_description
1 polymer ?
#
loop_
_entity_poly.entity_id
_entity_poly.type
_entity_poly.pdbx_seq_one_letter_code
_entity_poly.pdbx_strand_id
1 'polypeptide(L)'
;MLFYCQTHELHAAKVTNQWFRSFYQVFSVTISAQNYGLLYANLVHKHSKALTFRGAGVLSDIDISASIFIPPEIERRIEYIVEQLTKENKILRKNQAFLLDNYRFLISQYIEQERKPISICVLSVFGKECLELIKRWAFQELDMDVTVTGTITPQTDLVIMDREYEHVAFDKEKILYWENISSKKSIFRVQYFINEHFGYGEK
;
A
#
# COMPACT_ATOMS: atom_id res chain seq x y z
N MET A 1 -38.76 19.25 -7.94
CA MET A 1 -37.95 18.11 -7.43
C MET A 1 -36.70 17.83 -8.27
N LEU A 2 -36.66 18.15 -9.58
CA LEU A 2 -35.49 17.95 -10.45
C LEU A 2 -34.25 18.80 -10.10
N PHE A 3 -34.43 20.07 -9.70
CA PHE A 3 -33.33 20.96 -9.30
C PHE A 3 -32.59 20.50 -8.03
N TYR A 4 -33.23 19.71 -7.17
CA TYR A 4 -32.64 19.22 -5.92
C TYR A 4 -31.66 18.06 -6.20
N CYS A 5 -32.02 17.10 -7.07
CA CYS A 5 -31.12 16.00 -7.43
C CYS A 5 -29.88 16.51 -8.20
N GLN A 6 -30.07 17.42 -9.16
CA GLN A 6 -28.96 17.96 -9.95
C GLN A 6 -27.92 18.71 -9.11
N THR A 7 -28.36 19.46 -8.09
CA THR A 7 -27.42 20.19 -7.23
C THR A 7 -26.65 19.24 -6.33
N HIS A 8 -27.29 18.23 -5.72
CA HIS A 8 -26.60 17.27 -4.86
C HIS A 8 -25.58 16.40 -5.60
N GLU A 9 -25.91 15.93 -6.81
CA GLU A 9 -24.99 15.18 -7.66
C GLU A 9 -23.79 16.03 -8.07
N LEU A 10 -24.00 17.32 -8.37
CA LEU A 10 -22.93 18.26 -8.71
C LEU A 10 -22.02 18.57 -7.51
N HIS A 11 -22.55 18.62 -6.29
CA HIS A 11 -21.74 18.78 -5.07
C HIS A 11 -20.95 17.50 -4.76
N ALA A 12 -21.56 16.32 -4.90
CA ALA A 12 -20.86 15.05 -4.73
C ALA A 12 -19.71 14.91 -5.74
N ALA A 13 -19.94 15.24 -7.02
CA ALA A 13 -18.90 15.24 -8.04
C ALA A 13 -17.74 16.21 -7.73
N LYS A 14 -18.04 17.41 -7.23
CA LYS A 14 -17.02 18.38 -6.79
C LYS A 14 -16.18 17.83 -5.63
N VAL A 15 -16.81 17.23 -4.62
CA VAL A 15 -16.13 16.59 -3.49
C VAL A 15 -15.28 15.41 -3.97
N THR A 16 -15.79 14.59 -4.89
CA THR A 16 -15.03 13.50 -5.52
C THR A 16 -13.79 14.03 -6.26
N ASN A 17 -13.93 15.09 -7.04
CA ASN A 17 -12.79 15.68 -7.75
C ASN A 17 -11.74 16.24 -6.78
N GLN A 18 -12.17 16.86 -5.68
CA GLN A 18 -11.27 17.30 -4.62
C GLN A 18 -10.56 16.12 -3.96
N TRP A 19 -11.29 15.04 -3.67
CA TRP A 19 -10.71 13.81 -3.13
C TRP A 19 -9.63 13.26 -4.04
N PHE A 20 -9.88 13.17 -5.35
CA PHE A 20 -8.88 12.68 -6.31
C PHE A 20 -7.62 13.53 -6.35
N ARG A 21 -7.75 14.86 -6.27
CA ARG A 21 -6.58 15.76 -6.19
C ARG A 21 -5.73 15.45 -4.96
N SER A 22 -6.36 15.32 -3.79
CA SER A 22 -5.66 14.96 -2.56
C SER A 22 -5.06 13.55 -2.64
N PHE A 23 -5.80 12.59 -3.18
CA PHE A 23 -5.37 11.21 -3.33
C PHE A 23 -4.12 11.08 -4.21
N TYR A 24 -4.12 11.69 -5.40
CA TYR A 24 -2.96 11.69 -6.28
C TYR A 24 -1.77 12.44 -5.67
N GLN A 25 -2.02 13.53 -4.94
CA GLN A 25 -0.97 14.27 -4.24
C GLN A 25 -0.33 13.46 -3.10
N VAL A 26 -1.12 12.70 -2.36
CA VAL A 26 -0.69 12.00 -1.13
C VAL A 26 -0.09 10.62 -1.43
N PHE A 27 -0.64 9.90 -2.41
CA PHE A 27 -0.22 8.54 -2.71
C PHE A 27 0.67 8.43 -3.95
N SER A 28 0.80 9.48 -4.78
CA SER A 28 1.61 9.45 -6.01
C SER A 28 1.31 8.28 -6.96
N VAL A 29 0.11 7.71 -6.87
CA VAL A 29 -0.34 6.57 -7.68
C VAL A 29 -0.83 7.01 -9.06
N THR A 30 -0.64 6.14 -10.05
CA THR A 30 -1.28 6.28 -11.37
C THR A 30 -2.35 5.20 -11.54
N ILE A 31 -3.62 5.61 -11.52
CA ILE A 31 -4.75 4.67 -11.68
C ILE A 31 -5.07 4.51 -13.18
N SER A 32 -5.33 3.28 -13.63
CA SER A 32 -5.80 3.02 -14.99
C SER A 32 -7.17 3.68 -15.26
N ALA A 33 -7.50 3.98 -16.52
CA ALA A 33 -8.77 4.62 -16.87
C ALA A 33 -10.00 3.82 -16.40
N GLN A 34 -9.92 2.49 -16.43
CA GLN A 34 -10.97 1.59 -15.94
C GLN A 34 -11.13 1.69 -14.42
N ASN A 35 -10.03 1.60 -13.68
CA ASN A 35 -10.03 1.69 -12.22
C ASN A 35 -10.46 3.09 -11.75
N TYR A 36 -10.09 4.14 -12.49
CA TYR A 36 -10.55 5.49 -12.23
C TYR A 36 -12.06 5.59 -12.30
N GLY A 37 -12.69 5.06 -13.37
CA GLY A 37 -14.15 5.09 -13.53
C GLY A 37 -14.88 4.37 -12.40
N LEU A 38 -14.39 3.19 -11.99
CA LEU A 38 -14.96 2.41 -10.89
C LEU A 38 -14.83 3.14 -9.54
N LEU A 39 -13.63 3.64 -9.23
CA LEU A 39 -13.39 4.40 -8.01
C LEU A 39 -14.22 5.69 -7.97
N TYR A 40 -14.33 6.38 -9.10
CA TYR A 40 -15.13 7.60 -9.22
C TYR A 40 -16.60 7.34 -8.92
N ALA A 41 -17.21 6.32 -9.53
CA ALA A 41 -18.61 5.97 -9.30
C ALA A 41 -18.88 5.63 -7.82
N ASN A 42 -17.99 4.84 -7.21
CA ASN A 42 -18.08 4.50 -5.79
C ASN A 42 -17.99 5.75 -4.89
N LEU A 43 -17.01 6.62 -5.13
CA LEU A 43 -16.82 7.83 -4.34
C LEU A 43 -18.01 8.80 -4.47
N VAL A 44 -18.54 9.01 -5.67
CA VAL A 44 -19.74 9.87 -5.86
C VAL A 44 -20.91 9.34 -5.03
N HIS A 45 -21.12 8.02 -5.01
CA HIS A 45 -22.18 7.43 -4.20
C HIS A 45 -21.97 7.69 -2.70
N LYS A 46 -20.76 7.47 -2.19
CA LYS A 46 -20.41 7.69 -0.78
C LYS A 46 -20.49 9.17 -0.38
N HIS A 47 -19.99 10.08 -1.23
CA HIS A 47 -20.08 11.52 -1.00
C HIS A 47 -21.51 12.02 -1.04
N SER A 48 -22.33 11.53 -1.97
CA SER A 48 -23.76 11.87 -2.03
C SER A 48 -24.47 11.46 -0.74
N LYS A 49 -24.21 10.24 -0.25
CA LYS A 49 -24.74 9.74 1.03
C LYS A 49 -24.28 10.59 2.22
N ALA A 50 -22.99 10.92 2.28
CA ALA A 50 -22.43 11.77 3.34
C ALA A 50 -22.94 13.22 3.30
N LEU A 51 -23.25 13.78 2.12
CA LEU A 51 -23.77 15.14 1.98
C LEU A 51 -25.28 15.25 2.26
N THR A 52 -26.02 14.14 2.11
CA THR A 52 -27.49 14.12 2.28
C THR A 52 -27.91 13.67 3.67
N PHE A 53 -27.09 12.84 4.33
CA PHE A 53 -27.42 12.34 5.66
C PHE A 53 -27.36 13.45 6.74
N ARG A 54 -28.53 13.76 7.32
CA ARG A 54 -28.68 14.75 8.40
C ARG A 54 -29.15 14.14 9.73
N GLY A 55 -29.35 12.83 9.81
CA GLY A 55 -29.90 12.13 10.97
C GLY A 55 -29.07 12.32 12.26
N ALA A 56 -29.68 12.03 13.41
CA ALA A 56 -29.01 12.10 14.72
C ALA A 56 -28.10 10.90 15.01
N GLY A 57 -28.25 9.80 14.25
CA GLY A 57 -27.39 8.62 14.34
C GLY A 57 -26.07 8.76 13.57
N VAL A 58 -25.22 7.74 13.68
CA VAL A 58 -24.00 7.61 12.89
C VAL A 58 -24.36 7.01 11.53
N LEU A 59 -23.87 7.62 10.45
CA LEU A 59 -23.93 7.00 9.13
C LEU A 59 -22.95 5.84 9.10
N SER A 60 -23.43 4.60 8.94
CA SER A 60 -22.58 3.42 8.77
C SER A 60 -23.08 2.56 7.62
N ASP A 61 -22.16 1.83 6.99
CA ASP A 61 -22.44 0.71 6.10
C ASP A 61 -22.06 -0.59 6.82
N ILE A 62 -22.66 -1.72 6.43
CA ILE A 62 -22.34 -3.04 7.02
C ILE A 62 -20.85 -3.33 6.81
N ASP A 63 -20.18 -3.60 7.93
CA ASP A 63 -18.76 -3.34 8.14
C ASP A 63 -17.86 -4.49 7.67
N ILE A 64 -17.40 -4.42 6.41
CA ILE A 64 -16.29 -5.25 5.90
C ILE A 64 -14.95 -4.49 6.08
N SER A 65 -15.00 -3.19 6.39
CA SER A 65 -13.84 -2.32 6.61
C SER A 65 -13.13 -2.58 7.94
N ALA A 66 -13.85 -2.91 9.01
CA ALA A 66 -13.26 -3.12 10.34
C ALA A 66 -12.26 -4.27 10.43
N SER A 67 -12.25 -5.20 9.46
CA SER A 67 -11.32 -6.32 9.40
C SER A 67 -10.09 -6.06 8.52
N ILE A 68 -9.98 -4.90 7.87
CA ILE A 68 -8.87 -4.60 6.97
C ILE A 68 -7.73 -4.00 7.79
N PHE A 69 -6.61 -4.73 7.86
CA PHE A 69 -5.37 -4.18 8.40
C PHE A 69 -4.83 -3.12 7.44
N ILE A 70 -4.67 -1.89 7.94
CA ILE A 70 -4.09 -0.78 7.19
C ILE A 70 -2.82 -0.34 7.92
N PRO A 71 -1.66 -0.31 7.24
CA PRO A 71 -0.43 0.19 7.83
C PRO A 71 -0.62 1.60 8.41
N PRO A 72 -0.06 1.91 9.61
CA PRO A 72 -0.29 3.19 10.29
C PRO A 72 0.08 4.42 9.45
N GLU A 73 1.05 4.30 8.55
CA GLU A 73 1.42 5.38 7.64
C GLU A 73 0.31 5.70 6.62
N ILE A 74 -0.26 4.65 6.02
CA ILE A 74 -1.39 4.78 5.10
C ILE A 74 -2.59 5.34 5.85
N GLU A 75 -2.86 4.85 7.05
CA GLU A 75 -3.94 5.35 7.90
C GLU A 75 -3.84 6.87 8.11
N ARG A 76 -2.67 7.39 8.49
CA ARG A 76 -2.44 8.84 8.64
C ARG A 76 -2.67 9.61 7.35
N ARG A 77 -2.28 9.05 6.20
CA ARG A 77 -2.50 9.66 4.88
C ARG A 77 -3.99 9.71 4.54
N ILE A 78 -4.76 8.68 4.88
CA ILE A 78 -6.21 8.64 4.71
C ILE A 78 -6.88 9.68 5.62
N GLU A 79 -6.50 9.73 6.89
CA GLU A 79 -6.98 10.74 7.85
C GLU A 79 -6.74 12.16 7.33
N TYR A 80 -5.55 12.43 6.79
CA TYR A 80 -5.22 13.72 6.18
C TYR A 80 -6.15 14.07 5.02
N ILE A 81 -6.46 13.12 4.12
CA ILE A 81 -7.40 13.35 3.01
C ILE A 81 -8.80 13.71 3.56
N VAL A 82 -9.28 12.99 4.56
CA VAL A 82 -10.57 13.28 5.22
C VAL A 82 -10.56 14.67 5.85
N GLU A 83 -9.50 15.05 6.54
CA GLU A 83 -9.37 16.36 7.17
C GLU A 83 -9.42 17.48 6.12
N GLN A 84 -8.67 17.36 5.01
CA GLN A 84 -8.69 18.36 3.93
C GLN A 84 -10.08 18.50 3.29
N LEU A 85 -10.81 17.40 3.14
CA LEU A 85 -12.16 17.42 2.56
C LEU A 85 -13.22 18.00 3.51
N THR A 86 -13.04 17.80 4.82
CA THR A 86 -14.02 18.21 5.83
C THR A 86 -13.77 19.61 6.40
N LYS A 87 -12.58 20.19 6.17
CA LYS A 87 -12.14 21.48 6.71
C LYS A 87 -13.18 22.60 6.60
N GLU A 88 -13.81 22.72 5.43
CA GLU A 88 -14.76 23.80 5.13
C GLU A 88 -16.22 23.33 5.06
N ASN A 89 -16.48 22.02 5.11
CA ASN A 89 -17.81 21.45 4.94
C ASN A 89 -18.33 20.78 6.22
N LYS A 90 -19.18 21.50 6.96
CA LYS A 90 -19.78 21.05 8.23
C LYS A 90 -20.56 19.73 8.12
N ILE A 91 -21.21 19.48 6.97
CA ILE A 91 -22.00 18.26 6.77
C ILE A 91 -21.07 17.06 6.61
N LEU A 92 -20.02 17.20 5.78
CA LEU A 92 -19.02 16.15 5.64
C LEU A 92 -18.29 15.89 6.96
N ARG A 93 -17.97 16.96 7.73
CA ARG A 93 -17.33 16.83 9.05
C ARG A 93 -18.16 16.01 10.04
N LYS A 94 -19.50 16.16 10.03
CA LYS A 94 -20.39 15.32 10.85
C LYS A 94 -20.31 13.83 10.47
N ASN A 95 -20.04 13.54 9.20
CA ASN A 95 -19.95 12.19 8.65
C ASN A 95 -18.49 11.74 8.43
N GLN A 96 -17.52 12.31 9.17
CA GLN A 96 -16.10 12.02 8.98
C GLN A 96 -15.74 10.54 9.22
N ALA A 97 -16.33 9.90 10.25
CA ALA A 97 -16.04 8.51 10.57
C ALA A 97 -16.49 7.59 9.43
N PHE A 98 -17.69 7.83 8.90
CA PHE A 98 -18.19 7.14 7.71
C PHE A 98 -17.24 7.28 6.51
N LEU A 99 -16.77 8.50 6.24
CA LEU A 99 -15.85 8.75 5.12
C LEU A 99 -14.52 8.02 5.34
N LEU A 100 -13.99 8.06 6.55
CA LEU A 100 -12.73 7.40 6.93
C LEU A 100 -12.82 5.89 6.67
N ASP A 101 -13.85 5.22 7.18
CA ASP A 101 -14.02 3.77 7.02
C ASP A 101 -14.20 3.36 5.56
N ASN A 102 -14.92 4.16 4.78
CA ASN A 102 -15.08 3.91 3.35
C ASN A 102 -13.78 4.14 2.56
N TYR A 103 -13.00 5.15 2.92
CA TYR A 103 -11.72 5.40 2.25
C TYR A 103 -10.69 4.34 2.61
N ARG A 104 -10.67 3.86 3.87
CA ARG A 104 -9.86 2.71 4.29
C ARG A 104 -10.09 1.50 3.37
N PHE A 105 -11.35 1.13 3.18
CA PHE A 105 -11.72 0.03 2.28
C PHE A 105 -11.36 0.30 0.81
N LEU A 106 -11.67 1.49 0.30
CA LEU A 106 -11.44 1.79 -1.11
C LEU A 106 -9.95 1.86 -1.43
N ILE A 107 -9.16 2.51 -0.57
CA ILE A 107 -7.74 2.74 -0.79
C ILE A 107 -6.94 1.44 -0.63
N SER A 108 -7.31 0.55 0.29
CA SER A 108 -6.62 -0.74 0.44
C SER A 108 -6.64 -1.56 -0.86
N GLN A 109 -7.73 -1.53 -1.62
CA GLN A 109 -7.84 -2.21 -2.92
C GLN A 109 -6.88 -1.68 -4.00
N TYR A 110 -6.39 -0.45 -3.86
CA TYR A 110 -5.47 0.17 -4.83
C TYR A 110 -4.03 0.23 -4.31
N ILE A 111 -3.80 0.27 -3.00
CA ILE A 111 -2.45 0.23 -2.43
C ILE A 111 -1.85 -1.18 -2.48
N GLU A 112 -2.65 -2.25 -2.41
CA GLU A 112 -2.16 -3.61 -2.67
C GLU A 112 -1.49 -3.74 -4.06
N GLN A 113 -1.80 -2.84 -5.01
CA GLN A 113 -1.17 -2.80 -6.33
C GLN A 113 0.22 -2.12 -6.36
N GLU A 114 0.65 -1.43 -5.30
CA GLU A 114 1.97 -0.78 -5.22
C GLU A 114 3.07 -1.68 -4.63
N ARG A 115 2.73 -2.80 -4.00
CA ARG A 115 3.73 -3.75 -3.49
C ARG A 115 4.31 -4.56 -4.66
N LYS A 116 5.23 -3.96 -5.42
CA LYS A 116 6.01 -4.71 -6.39
C LYS A 116 6.80 -5.78 -5.61
N PRO A 117 6.71 -7.07 -5.97
CA PRO A 117 7.42 -8.10 -5.26
C PRO A 117 8.92 -7.85 -5.38
N ILE A 118 9.64 -7.93 -4.26
CA ILE A 118 11.09 -7.78 -4.24
C ILE A 118 11.69 -9.06 -4.81
N SER A 119 12.48 -8.93 -5.87
CA SER A 119 13.20 -10.07 -6.44
C SER A 119 14.56 -10.24 -5.75
N ILE A 120 14.68 -11.30 -4.97
CA ILE A 120 15.91 -11.66 -4.25
C ILE A 120 16.61 -12.81 -4.98
N CYS A 121 17.88 -12.63 -5.31
CA CYS A 121 18.75 -13.71 -5.78
C CYS A 121 19.62 -14.22 -4.63
N VAL A 122 19.70 -15.55 -4.46
CA VAL A 122 20.55 -16.19 -3.45
C VAL A 122 21.63 -16.99 -4.15
N LEU A 123 22.88 -16.60 -3.89
CA LEU A 123 24.07 -17.32 -4.35
C LEU A 123 24.74 -17.97 -3.14
N SER A 124 24.64 -19.30 -3.05
CA SER A 124 25.26 -20.04 -1.95
C SER A 124 26.00 -21.29 -2.42
N VAL A 125 27.09 -21.61 -1.73
CA VAL A 125 27.86 -22.84 -1.87
C VAL A 125 27.01 -24.07 -1.55
N PHE A 126 26.03 -23.91 -0.66
CA PHE A 126 25.09 -24.95 -0.24
C PHE A 126 23.91 -25.08 -1.22
N GLY A 127 23.90 -24.28 -2.29
CA GLY A 127 22.96 -24.40 -3.40
C GLY A 127 21.49 -24.30 -2.96
N LYS A 128 20.70 -25.30 -3.35
CA LYS A 128 19.24 -25.30 -3.19
C LYS A 128 18.76 -25.29 -1.74
N GLU A 129 19.54 -25.84 -0.81
CA GLU A 129 19.12 -25.91 0.60
C GLU A 129 19.02 -24.51 1.23
N CYS A 130 20.01 -23.64 0.92
CA CYS A 130 20.03 -22.26 1.37
C CYS A 130 18.91 -21.43 0.73
N LEU A 131 18.65 -21.67 -0.56
CA LEU A 131 17.56 -21.04 -1.30
C LEU A 131 16.20 -21.34 -0.65
N GLU A 132 15.93 -22.61 -0.34
CA GLU A 132 14.66 -23.03 0.27
C GLU A 132 14.51 -22.51 1.70
N LEU A 133 15.61 -22.39 2.44
CA LEU A 133 15.60 -21.76 3.76
C LEU A 133 15.19 -20.29 3.70
N ILE A 134 15.81 -19.51 2.79
CA ILE A 134 15.42 -18.10 2.59
C ILE A 134 13.97 -18.00 2.13
N LYS A 135 13.52 -18.85 1.19
CA LYS A 135 12.12 -18.84 0.75
C LYS A 135 11.15 -19.04 1.91
N ARG A 136 11.40 -20.06 2.74
CA ARG A 136 10.55 -20.35 3.91
C ARG A 136 10.56 -19.19 4.91
N TRP A 137 11.74 -18.65 5.18
CA TRP A 137 11.89 -17.51 6.07
C TRP A 137 11.17 -16.27 5.53
N ALA A 138 11.41 -15.90 4.26
CA ALA A 138 10.80 -14.74 3.61
C ALA A 138 9.27 -14.85 3.62
N PHE A 139 8.74 -16.04 3.35
CA PHE A 139 7.29 -16.29 3.41
C PHE A 139 6.70 -16.17 4.82
N GLN A 140 7.47 -16.48 5.87
CA GLN A 140 6.97 -16.51 7.25
C GLN A 140 7.13 -15.18 8.00
N GLU A 141 8.20 -14.42 7.70
CA GLU A 141 8.66 -13.32 8.55
C GLU A 141 8.64 -11.95 7.84
N LEU A 142 8.42 -11.90 6.52
CA LEU A 142 8.33 -10.64 5.78
C LEU A 142 6.87 -10.29 5.47
N ASP A 143 6.46 -9.08 5.85
CA ASP A 143 5.14 -8.51 5.49
C ASP A 143 5.14 -7.90 4.07
N MET A 144 5.83 -8.57 3.13
CA MET A 144 5.96 -8.11 1.75
C MET A 144 6.12 -9.30 0.80
N ASP A 145 5.63 -9.12 -0.43
CA ASP A 145 5.78 -10.15 -1.45
C ASP A 145 7.24 -10.22 -1.89
N VAL A 146 7.84 -11.40 -1.75
CA VAL A 146 9.24 -11.65 -2.11
C VAL A 146 9.33 -12.82 -3.08
N THR A 147 10.07 -12.62 -4.17
CA THR A 147 10.38 -13.69 -5.12
C THR A 147 11.84 -14.09 -4.97
N VAL A 148 12.11 -15.28 -4.45
CA VAL A 148 13.48 -15.76 -4.22
C VAL A 148 13.93 -16.71 -5.33
N THR A 149 15.05 -16.39 -5.98
CA THR A 149 15.63 -17.15 -7.10
C THR A 149 17.10 -17.47 -6.86
N GLY A 150 17.63 -18.48 -7.57
CA GLY A 150 19.05 -18.83 -7.51
C GLY A 150 19.86 -18.26 -8.69
N THR A 151 19.29 -17.33 -9.45
CA THR A 151 19.88 -16.80 -10.69
C THR A 151 19.61 -15.32 -10.78
N ILE A 152 20.64 -14.54 -11.09
CA ILE A 152 20.51 -13.09 -11.27
C ILE A 152 19.75 -12.84 -12.58
N THR A 153 18.68 -12.06 -12.49
CA THR A 153 17.85 -11.64 -13.61
C THR A 153 17.85 -10.11 -13.73
N PRO A 154 17.44 -9.54 -14.87
CA PRO A 154 17.29 -8.09 -15.00
C PRO A 154 16.31 -7.45 -13.99
N GLN A 155 15.44 -8.26 -13.39
CA GLN A 155 14.47 -7.83 -12.39
C GLN A 155 14.97 -8.04 -10.95
N THR A 156 16.19 -8.56 -10.75
CA THR A 156 16.75 -8.77 -9.40
C THR A 156 16.96 -7.43 -8.71
N ASP A 157 16.38 -7.29 -7.52
CA ASP A 157 16.47 -6.09 -6.69
C ASP A 157 17.56 -6.25 -5.62
N LEU A 158 17.80 -7.46 -5.11
CA LEU A 158 18.77 -7.78 -4.06
C LEU A 158 19.50 -9.09 -4.35
N VAL A 159 20.82 -9.14 -4.15
CA VAL A 159 21.62 -10.37 -4.19
C VAL A 159 22.14 -10.70 -2.79
N ILE A 160 21.85 -11.89 -2.29
CA ILE A 160 22.40 -12.44 -1.05
C ILE A 160 23.49 -13.45 -1.41
N MET A 161 24.69 -13.29 -0.86
CA MET A 161 25.82 -14.20 -1.15
C MET A 161 26.66 -14.55 0.08
N ASP A 162 27.13 -15.80 0.17
CA ASP A 162 27.99 -16.32 1.25
C ASP A 162 29.48 -16.09 1.04
N ARG A 163 29.87 -15.73 -0.17
CA ARG A 163 31.23 -15.36 -0.56
C ARG A 163 31.21 -14.45 -1.78
N GLU A 164 32.34 -13.83 -2.07
CA GLU A 164 32.54 -13.14 -3.33
C GLU A 164 32.65 -14.13 -4.48
N TYR A 165 31.91 -13.87 -5.55
CA TYR A 165 31.93 -14.65 -6.78
C TYR A 165 32.51 -13.77 -7.90
N GLU A 166 33.66 -14.16 -8.46
CA GLU A 166 34.45 -13.34 -9.40
C GLU A 166 33.71 -12.92 -10.68
N HIS A 167 32.60 -13.57 -11.03
CA HIS A 167 31.82 -13.31 -12.25
C HIS A 167 30.44 -12.72 -11.99
N VAL A 168 30.15 -12.26 -10.77
CA VAL A 168 28.89 -11.61 -10.45
C VAL A 168 29.00 -10.12 -10.72
N ALA A 169 28.57 -9.71 -11.93
CA ALA A 169 28.42 -8.30 -12.27
C ALA A 169 27.07 -7.80 -11.75
N PHE A 170 27.07 -7.22 -10.55
CA PHE A 170 25.89 -6.60 -9.94
C PHE A 170 26.27 -5.35 -9.16
N ASP A 171 25.29 -4.48 -8.92
CA ASP A 171 25.49 -3.26 -8.14
C ASP A 171 25.88 -3.61 -6.70
N LYS A 172 27.05 -3.12 -6.25
CA LYS A 172 27.62 -3.46 -4.94
C LYS A 172 26.72 -3.00 -3.78
N GLU A 173 25.96 -1.93 -3.98
CA GLU A 173 25.03 -1.41 -2.98
C GLU A 173 23.80 -2.32 -2.79
N LYS A 174 23.58 -3.27 -3.71
CA LYS A 174 22.48 -4.23 -3.68
C LYS A 174 22.94 -5.66 -3.39
N ILE A 175 24.17 -5.81 -2.88
CA ILE A 175 24.74 -7.09 -2.47
C ILE A 175 24.77 -7.15 -0.95
N LEU A 176 24.13 -8.18 -0.39
CA LEU A 176 24.19 -8.50 1.02
C LEU A 176 25.05 -9.74 1.24
N TYR A 177 26.15 -9.58 1.98
CA TYR A 177 26.97 -10.70 2.42
C TYR A 177 26.42 -11.31 3.72
N TRP A 178 26.20 -12.62 3.70
CA TRP A 178 25.80 -13.39 4.88
C TRP A 178 26.81 -14.50 5.21
N GLU A 179 26.65 -15.12 6.38
CA GLU A 179 27.55 -16.17 6.85
C GLU A 179 27.24 -17.51 6.18
N ASN A 180 28.26 -18.37 6.01
CA ASN A 180 28.11 -19.72 5.44
C ASN A 180 27.03 -20.57 6.14
N ILE A 181 26.84 -20.39 7.45
CA ILE A 181 25.74 -21.02 8.19
C ILE A 181 24.79 -19.92 8.62
N SER A 182 23.66 -19.81 7.93
CA SER A 182 22.63 -18.83 8.22
C SER A 182 22.16 -18.95 9.67
N SER A 183 22.43 -17.92 10.47
CA SER A 183 21.93 -17.81 11.84
C SER A 183 20.68 -16.93 11.88
N LYS A 184 19.93 -16.96 12.99
CA LYS A 184 18.84 -15.99 13.23
C LYS A 184 19.31 -14.55 13.05
N LYS A 185 20.58 -14.25 13.37
CA LYS A 185 21.18 -12.92 13.17
C LYS A 185 21.32 -12.57 11.69
N SER A 186 21.72 -13.53 10.84
CA SER A 186 21.83 -13.32 9.40
C SER A 186 20.47 -12.99 8.79
N ILE A 187 19.44 -13.73 9.22
CA ILE A 187 18.04 -13.48 8.89
C ILE A 187 17.60 -12.05 9.30
N PHE A 188 17.86 -11.64 10.55
CA PHE A 188 17.55 -10.28 11.01
C PHE A 188 18.28 -9.20 10.19
N ARG A 189 19.51 -9.47 9.75
CA ARG A 189 20.26 -8.54 8.91
C ARG A 189 19.65 -8.41 7.51
N VAL A 190 19.20 -9.51 6.91
CA VAL A 190 18.45 -9.50 5.64
C VAL A 190 17.17 -8.71 5.82
N GLN A 191 16.41 -8.95 6.90
CA GLN A 191 15.19 -8.22 7.21
C GLN A 191 15.43 -6.72 7.37
N TYR A 192 16.44 -6.35 8.16
CA TYR A 192 16.79 -4.95 8.38
C TYR A 192 17.17 -4.27 7.07
N PHE A 193 18.02 -4.90 6.26
CA PHE A 193 18.42 -4.37 4.96
C PHE A 193 17.23 -4.19 4.02
N ILE A 194 16.34 -5.20 3.96
CA ILE A 194 15.13 -5.15 3.16
C ILE A 194 14.25 -3.99 3.61
N ASN A 195 14.03 -3.83 4.91
CA ASN A 195 13.22 -2.75 5.46
C ASN A 195 13.85 -1.37 5.24
N GLU A 196 15.17 -1.24 5.30
CA GLU A 196 15.87 0.03 5.09
C GLU A 196 15.87 0.46 3.61
N HIS A 197 16.05 -0.49 2.70
CA HIS A 197 16.25 -0.18 1.27
C HIS A 197 14.99 -0.34 0.42
N PHE A 198 14.05 -1.16 0.88
CA PHE A 198 12.82 -1.49 0.15
C PHE A 198 11.57 -1.38 1.05
N GLY A 199 11.73 -1.23 2.36
CA GLY A 199 10.64 -0.89 3.26
C GLY A 199 10.25 0.56 3.04
N TYR A 200 8.97 0.78 2.83
CA TYR A 200 8.41 2.12 2.78
C TYR A 200 8.22 2.61 4.23
N GLY A 201 9.15 3.44 4.70
CA GLY A 201 8.99 4.26 5.90
C GLY A 201 10.12 4.16 6.94
N GLU A 202 11.19 4.94 6.75
CA GLU A 202 11.84 5.75 7.80
C GLU A 202 12.83 6.73 7.13
N LYS A 203 12.33 7.92 6.78
CA LYS A 203 13.11 9.17 6.73
C LYS A 203 12.31 10.28 7.38
#